data_AF-A0A6P1ZRB2-F1
#
_entry.id   AF-A0A6P1ZRB2-F1
#
_cell.length_a   1.000
_cell.length_b   1.000
_cell.length_c   1.000
_cell.angle_alpha   90.00
_cell.angle_beta   90.00
_cell.angle_gamma   90.00
#
_symmetry.space_group_name_H-M   'P 1'
#
loop_
_entity.id
_entity.type
_entity.pdbx_description
1 polymer ?
#
loop_
_entity_poly.entity_id
_entity_poly.type
_entity_poly.pdbx_seq_one_letter_code
_entity_poly.pdbx_strand_id
1 'polypeptide(L)'
;MLGSFSVAPGRGRLPKALYSQYPAPGTYSTRATPTGYCTKDCVVLQLDDDSLLRVEDPRGLVKNLVAGEALLAVDTFNRPTLVRWKED
;
A
#
# COMPACT_ATOMS: atom_id res chain seq x y z
N MET A 1 -23.98 32.96 -35.70
CA MET A 1 -23.81 32.76 -34.25
C MET A 1 -22.63 31.83 -34.04
N LEU A 2 -21.49 32.35 -33.57
CA LEU A 2 -20.32 31.55 -33.18
C LEU A 2 -20.34 31.51 -31.65
N GLY A 3 -20.64 30.34 -31.08
CA GLY A 3 -20.61 30.13 -29.64
C GLY A 3 -19.17 29.99 -29.16
N SER A 4 -18.73 30.91 -28.32
CA SER A 4 -17.43 30.82 -27.65
C SER A 4 -17.53 29.84 -26.49
N PHE A 5 -16.81 28.72 -26.57
CA PHE A 5 -16.66 27.79 -25.45
C PHE A 5 -15.39 28.19 -24.68
N SER A 6 -15.56 28.75 -23.49
CA SER A 6 -14.44 29.04 -22.59
C SER A 6 -14.32 27.91 -21.58
N VAL A 7 -13.23 27.14 -21.68
CA VAL A 7 -12.88 26.14 -20.66
C VAL A 7 -12.18 26.87 -19.53
N ALA A 8 -12.88 27.07 -18.40
CA ALA A 8 -12.25 27.55 -17.18
C ALA A 8 -11.26 26.48 -16.68
N PRO A 9 -10.07 26.84 -16.15
CA PRO A 9 -9.21 25.88 -15.49
C PRO A 9 -9.99 25.32 -14.28
N GLY A 10 -10.46 24.08 -14.41
CA GLY A 10 -11.13 23.39 -13.33
C GLY A 10 -10.19 23.34 -12.14
N ARG A 11 -10.64 23.82 -10.97
CA ARG A 11 -9.99 23.56 -9.69
C ARG A 11 -10.14 22.07 -9.34
N GLY A 12 -9.55 21.21 -10.14
CA GLY A 12 -9.30 19.82 -9.77
C GLY A 12 -8.02 19.81 -8.96
N ARG A 13 -8.06 19.33 -7.71
CA ARG A 13 -6.85 18.75 -7.13
C ARG A 13 -6.41 17.68 -8.11
N LEU A 14 -5.28 17.92 -8.80
CA LEU A 14 -4.64 16.87 -9.58
C LEU A 14 -4.54 15.66 -8.65
N PRO A 15 -5.05 14.47 -9.04
CA PRO A 15 -4.80 13.28 -8.25
C PRO A 15 -3.28 13.25 -8.07
N LYS A 16 -2.81 13.28 -6.81
CA LYS A 16 -1.40 13.04 -6.53
C LYS A 16 -1.06 11.82 -7.35
N ALA A 17 -0.10 11.95 -8.27
CA ALA A 17 0.38 10.83 -9.04
C ALA A 17 0.63 9.73 -8.00
N LEU A 18 -0.17 8.66 -8.07
CA LEU A 18 0.03 7.46 -7.28
C LEU A 18 1.30 6.86 -7.86
N TYR A 19 2.44 7.45 -7.53
CA TYR A 19 3.71 6.76 -7.64
C TYR A 19 3.48 5.48 -6.86
N SER A 20 3.58 4.37 -7.59
CA SER A 20 3.57 3.05 -6.99
C SER A 20 4.45 3.10 -5.75
N GLN A 21 3.92 2.70 -4.58
CA GLN A 21 4.73 2.61 -3.36
C GLN A 21 5.99 1.76 -3.59
N TYR A 22 5.98 0.91 -4.63
CA TYR A 22 7.11 0.11 -5.08
C TYR A 22 7.48 0.47 -6.53
N PRO A 23 8.65 1.10 -6.77
CA PRO A 23 9.04 1.54 -8.11
C PRO A 23 9.37 0.38 -9.07
N ALA A 24 9.62 -0.82 -8.54
CA ALA A 24 9.91 -2.02 -9.33
C ALA A 24 9.43 -3.29 -8.58
N PRO A 25 9.26 -4.42 -9.29
CA PRO A 25 9.09 -5.72 -8.65
C PRO A 25 10.36 -6.08 -7.86
N GLY A 26 10.20 -6.69 -6.70
CA GLY A 26 11.31 -7.02 -5.85
C GLY A 26 10.91 -7.23 -4.40
N THR A 27 11.90 -7.23 -3.52
CA THR A 27 11.69 -7.41 -2.09
C THR A 27 11.99 -6.10 -1.37
N TYR A 28 11.06 -5.68 -0.50
CA TYR A 28 11.15 -4.45 0.28
C TYR A 28 11.00 -4.78 1.75
N SER A 29 11.87 -4.22 2.61
CA SER A 29 11.61 -4.22 4.05
C SER A 29 11.03 -2.89 4.48
N THR A 30 10.06 -2.93 5.38
CA THR A 30 9.44 -1.73 5.93
C THR A 30 8.98 -2.00 7.35
N ARG A 31 9.04 -0.97 8.20
CA ARG A 31 8.42 -1.02 9.51
C ARG A 31 6.93 -0.74 9.36
N ALA A 32 6.13 -1.55 10.02
CA ALA A 32 4.69 -1.44 9.96
C ALA A 32 4.06 -1.83 11.29
N THR A 33 2.84 -1.36 11.52
CA THR A 33 1.96 -1.84 12.59
C THR A 33 0.73 -2.46 11.97
N PRO A 34 0.43 -3.75 12.23
CA PRO A 34 -0.79 -4.36 11.75
C PRO A 34 -2.01 -3.73 12.43
N THR A 35 -2.94 -3.19 11.64
CA THR A 35 -4.16 -2.55 12.17
C THR A 35 -5.36 -3.50 12.16
N GLY A 36 -5.28 -4.61 11.42
CA GLY A 36 -6.33 -5.62 11.38
C GLY A 36 -6.20 -6.57 10.19
N TYR A 37 -7.12 -7.52 10.12
CA TYR A 37 -7.18 -8.54 9.06
C TYR A 37 -8.36 -8.26 8.13
N CYS A 38 -8.13 -8.30 6.82
CA CYS A 38 -9.12 -7.94 5.80
C CYS A 38 -9.93 -9.17 5.33
N THR A 39 -9.24 -10.29 5.09
CA THR A 39 -9.80 -11.57 4.65
C THR A 39 -8.89 -12.70 5.17
N LYS A 40 -9.20 -13.96 4.82
CA LYS A 40 -8.47 -15.15 5.30
C LYS A 40 -6.95 -15.10 5.12
N ASP A 41 -6.49 -14.37 4.11
CA ASP A 41 -5.09 -14.31 3.65
C ASP A 41 -4.62 -12.86 3.47
N CYS A 42 -5.10 -11.94 4.30
CA CYS A 42 -4.86 -10.50 4.12
C CYS A 42 -4.76 -9.78 5.45
N VAL A 43 -3.74 -8.93 5.56
CA VAL A 43 -3.52 -8.02 6.70
C VAL A 43 -3.39 -6.58 6.20
N VAL A 44 -3.88 -5.65 6.99
CA VAL A 44 -3.70 -4.22 6.77
C VAL A 44 -2.58 -3.74 7.68
N LEU A 45 -1.57 -3.13 7.08
CA LEU A 45 -0.38 -2.59 7.71
C LEU A 45 -0.44 -1.07 7.66
N GLN A 46 -0.27 -0.40 8.79
CA GLN A 46 0.03 1.03 8.85
C GLN A 46 1.55 1.20 8.80
N LEU A 47 2.02 1.92 7.80
CA LEU A 47 3.42 2.28 7.60
C LEU A 47 3.79 3.52 8.43
N ASP A 48 5.09 3.82 8.54
CA ASP A 48 5.61 4.96 9.31
C ASP A 48 5.12 6.34 8.81
N ASP A 49 4.68 6.44 7.55
CA ASP A 49 4.13 7.65 6.93
C ASP A 49 2.60 7.76 7.10
N ASP A 50 2.02 6.99 8.02
CA ASP A 50 0.58 6.80 8.24
C ASP A 50 -0.19 6.25 7.03
N SER A 51 0.53 5.77 6.01
CA SER A 51 -0.10 5.10 4.87
C SER A 51 -0.62 3.73 5.29
N LEU A 52 -1.86 3.43 4.90
CA LEU A 52 -2.42 2.09 5.02
C LEU A 52 -2.08 1.27 3.79
N LEU A 53 -1.44 0.13 4.02
CA LEU A 53 -1.06 -0.83 3.01
C LEU A 53 -1.79 -2.15 3.25
N ARG A 54 -2.55 -2.58 2.24
CA ARG A 54 -3.14 -3.91 2.22
C ARG A 54 -2.12 -4.88 1.63
N VAL A 55 -1.74 -5.90 2.38
CA VAL A 55 -0.81 -6.94 1.92
C VAL A 55 -1.44 -8.31 2.02
N GLU A 56 -1.08 -9.18 1.09
CA GLU A 56 -1.46 -10.59 1.15
C GLU A 56 -0.59 -11.30 2.20
N ASP A 57 -1.22 -12.04 3.09
CA ASP A 57 -0.55 -12.89 4.08
C ASP A 57 -1.14 -14.32 4.04
N PRO A 58 -0.92 -15.07 2.94
CA PRO A 58 -1.46 -16.43 2.79
C PRO A 58 -0.86 -17.45 3.77
N ARG A 59 0.14 -17.03 4.56
CA ARG A 59 0.85 -17.87 5.52
C ARG A 59 0.50 -17.53 6.97
N GLY A 60 -0.34 -16.51 7.20
CA GLY A 60 -0.66 -16.03 8.54
C GLY A 60 0.58 -15.71 9.37
N LEU A 61 1.54 -15.00 8.75
CA LEU A 61 2.80 -14.60 9.36
C LEU A 61 2.59 -13.56 10.47
N VAL A 62 1.60 -12.67 10.30
CA VAL A 62 1.20 -11.76 11.37
C VAL A 62 0.27 -12.50 12.31
N LYS A 63 0.73 -12.71 13.55
CA LYS A 63 -0.06 -13.37 14.60
C LYS A 63 -0.63 -12.37 15.60
N ASN A 64 0.13 -11.30 15.88
CA ASN A 64 -0.23 -10.27 16.82
C ASN A 64 -0.27 -8.90 16.12
N LEU A 65 -1.12 -8.00 16.60
CA LEU A 65 -1.22 -6.62 16.12
C LEU A 65 -0.17 -5.73 16.81
N VAL A 66 1.09 -6.15 16.75
CA VAL A 66 2.24 -5.45 17.35
C VAL A 66 3.08 -4.89 16.21
N ALA A 67 3.74 -3.75 16.41
CA ALA A 67 4.66 -3.21 15.43
C ALA A 67 5.80 -4.19 15.13
N GLY A 68 6.31 -4.13 13.90
CA GLY A 68 7.40 -4.99 13.48
C GLY A 68 7.94 -4.64 12.09
N GLU A 69 8.88 -5.45 11.64
CA GLU A 69 9.47 -5.37 10.31
C GLU A 69 8.77 -6.37 9.36
N ALA A 70 8.10 -5.82 8.34
CA ALA A 70 7.55 -6.57 7.22
C ALA A 70 8.60 -6.70 6.11
N LEU A 71 8.79 -7.92 5.62
CA LEU A 71 9.42 -8.17 4.33
C LEU A 71 8.32 -8.46 3.32
N LEU A 72 8.22 -7.62 2.30
CA LEU A 72 7.20 -7.66 1.26
C LEU A 72 7.85 -8.06 -0.06
N ALA A 73 7.32 -9.08 -0.71
CA ALA A 73 7.61 -9.37 -2.09
C ALA A 73 6.54 -8.69 -2.96
N VAL A 74 6.99 -7.91 -3.94
CA VAL A 74 6.11 -7.14 -4.83
C VAL A 74 6.30 -7.67 -6.24
N ASP A 75 5.18 -8.05 -6.86
CA ASP A 75 5.18 -8.57 -8.22
C ASP A 75 5.13 -7.47 -9.30
N THR A 76 5.11 -7.87 -10.57
CA THR A 76 4.98 -6.97 -11.73
C THR A 76 3.65 -6.22 -11.80
N PHE A 77 2.67 -6.60 -10.99
CA PHE A 77 1.37 -5.96 -10.88
C PHE A 77 1.28 -5.07 -9.63
N ASN A 78 2.41 -4.81 -8.96
CA ASN A 78 2.49 -4.00 -7.76
C ASN A 78 1.63 -4.54 -6.59
N ARG A 79 1.53 -5.87 -6.48
CA ARG A 79 0.83 -6.53 -5.39
C ARG A 79 1.84 -6.95 -4.32
N PRO A 80 1.80 -6.35 -3.12
CA PRO A 80 2.66 -6.75 -2.03
C PRO A 80 2.12 -8.00 -1.33
N THR A 81 2.98 -9.02 -1.25
CA THR A 81 2.76 -10.24 -0.47
C THR A 81 3.77 -10.27 0.67
N LEU A 82 3.27 -10.49 1.89
CA LEU A 82 4.09 -10.65 3.07
C LEU A 82 4.82 -11.99 3.00
N VAL A 83 6.16 -11.92 2.95
CA VAL A 83 7.03 -13.10 2.91
C VAL A 83 7.71 -13.37 4.24
N ARG A 84 7.86 -12.34 5.07
CA ARG A 84 8.37 -12.45 6.44
C ARG A 84 7.79 -11.35 7.32
N TRP A 85 7.55 -11.69 8.57
CA TRP A 85 7.19 -10.76 9.63
C TRP A 85 8.14 -10.97 10.81
N LYS A 86 8.67 -9.89 11.37
CA LYS A 86 9.49 -9.91 12.58
C LYS A 86 8.92 -8.88 13.55
N GLU A 87 8.35 -9.38 14.64
CA GLU A 87 7.88 -8.53 15.74
C GLU A 87 9.08 -7.87 16.44
N ASP A 88 8.88 -6.63 16.89
CA ASP A 88 9.86 -5.91 17.74
C ASP A 88 9.84 -6.39 19.19
#